data_AF-A0A7X8MN07-F1
#
_entry.id   AF-A0A7X8MN07-F1
#
_cell.length_a   1.000
_cell.length_b   1.000
_cell.length_c   1.000
_cell.angle_alpha   90.00
_cell.angle_beta   90.00
_cell.angle_gamma   90.00
#
_symmetry.space_group_name_H-M   'P 1'
#
loop_
_entity.id
_entity.type
_entity.pdbx_description
1 polymer ?
#
loop_
_entity_poly.entity_id
_entity_poly.type
_entity_poly.pdbx_seq_one_letter_code
_entity_poly.pdbx_strand_id
1 'polypeptide(L)'
;MMDNCAGACATKHSRSIVVTAGIDNINFHHPVFMGNLATCSAYLTYVSNSSMEIAVSIFAEDLMQGTKECCMTAFFTFVALDENMRPKKVPPLQLQNDMEKIEFEEGKKRVADRKANPQVCWIPLY
;
A
#
# COMPACT_ATOMS: atom_id res chain seq x y z
N MET A 1 -10.11 3.00 5.96
CA MET A 1 -9.44 1.85 6.62
C MET A 1 -8.09 1.54 5.98
N MET A 2 -8.03 1.28 4.66
CA MET A 2 -6.77 0.94 3.97
C MET A 2 -5.69 2.02 4.06
N ASP A 3 -6.03 3.28 3.74
CA ASP A 3 -5.08 4.40 3.77
C ASP A 3 -4.44 4.59 5.15
N ASN A 4 -5.24 4.56 6.22
CA ASN A 4 -4.71 4.62 7.59
C ASN A 4 -3.78 3.44 7.93
N CYS A 5 -4.12 2.23 7.50
CA CYS A 5 -3.30 1.03 7.75
C CYS A 5 -1.96 1.13 7.02
N ALA A 6 -1.99 1.52 5.75
CA ALA A 6 -0.79 1.72 4.94
C ALA A 6 0.06 2.90 5.46
N GLY A 7 -0.58 4.02 5.82
CA GLY A 7 0.09 5.18 6.40
C GLY A 7 0.75 4.85 7.75
N ALA A 8 0.11 4.04 8.59
CA ALA A 8 0.72 3.55 9.83
C ALA A 8 1.93 2.66 9.55
N CYS A 9 1.84 1.77 8.57
CA CYS A 9 2.97 0.93 8.12
C CYS A 9 4.13 1.79 7.60
N ALA A 10 3.85 2.75 6.72
CA ALA A 10 4.83 3.70 6.18
C ALA A 10 5.51 4.50 7.29
N THR A 11 4.72 5.08 8.21
CA THR A 11 5.21 5.88 9.35
C THR A 11 6.10 5.04 10.26
N LYS A 12 5.72 3.79 10.52
CA LYS A 12 6.50 2.86 11.36
C LYS A 12 7.87 2.58 10.74
N HIS A 13 7.95 2.45 9.42
CA HIS A 13 9.20 2.20 8.70
C HIS A 13 10.08 3.46 8.58
N SER A 14 9.50 4.59 8.15
CA SER A 14 10.26 5.82 7.87
C SER A 14 10.58 6.66 9.11
N ARG A 15 9.84 6.47 10.21
CA ARG A 15 9.88 7.33 11.41
C ARG A 15 9.76 8.80 11.05
N SER A 16 8.78 9.13 10.21
CA SER A 16 8.54 10.48 9.70
C SER A 16 7.06 10.70 9.39
N ILE A 17 6.69 11.95 9.15
CA ILE A 17 5.43 12.27 8.47
C ILE A 17 5.47 11.65 7.07
N VAL A 18 4.34 11.11 6.63
CA VAL A 18 4.17 10.47 5.33
C VAL A 18 2.93 11.04 4.65
N VAL A 19 2.94 11.06 3.33
CA VAL A 19 1.81 11.46 2.49
C VAL A 19 1.52 10.39 1.45
N THR A 20 0.23 10.18 1.15
CA THR A 20 -0.22 9.26 0.10
C THR A 20 0.03 9.91 -1.26
N ALA A 21 0.93 9.33 -2.05
CA ALA A 21 1.33 9.84 -3.37
C ALA A 21 0.59 9.15 -4.53
N GLY A 22 0.03 7.96 -4.30
CA GLY A 22 -0.72 7.22 -5.30
C GLY A 22 -1.29 5.93 -4.72
N ILE A 23 -2.34 5.44 -5.37
CA ILE A 23 -2.97 4.16 -5.07
C ILE A 23 -3.19 3.45 -6.39
N ASP A 24 -2.76 2.19 -6.46
CA ASP A 24 -2.76 1.39 -7.68
C ASP A 24 -3.47 0.05 -7.45
N ASN A 25 -4.03 -0.51 -8.53
CA ASN A 25 -4.62 -1.86 -8.59
C ASN A 25 -5.54 -2.20 -7.42
N ILE A 26 -6.51 -1.32 -7.13
CA ILE A 26 -7.57 -1.63 -6.16
C ILE A 26 -8.47 -2.70 -6.80
N ASN A 27 -8.41 -3.91 -6.25
CA ASN A 27 -9.24 -5.03 -6.69
C ASN A 27 -10.21 -5.42 -5.57
N PHE A 28 -11.48 -5.60 -5.94
CA PHE A 28 -12.55 -6.08 -5.07
C PHE A 28 -12.86 -7.53 -5.47
N HIS A 29 -12.46 -8.47 -4.61
CA HIS A 29 -12.62 -9.91 -4.85
C HIS A 29 -13.95 -10.42 -4.29
N HIS A 30 -14.30 -9.98 -3.08
CA HIS A 30 -15.50 -10.41 -2.35
C HIS A 30 -16.14 -9.21 -1.63
N PRO A 31 -17.48 -9.19 -1.48
CA PRO A 31 -18.15 -8.17 -0.68
C PRO A 31 -17.81 -8.32 0.81
N VAL A 32 -17.89 -7.21 1.55
CA VAL A 32 -17.86 -7.20 3.02
C VAL A 32 -19.29 -6.99 3.51
N PHE A 33 -19.84 -7.93 4.26
CA PHE A 33 -21.22 -7.85 4.76
C PHE A 33 -21.28 -7.19 6.15
N MET A 34 -22.46 -6.65 6.49
CA MET A 34 -22.70 -6.15 7.84
C MET A 34 -22.54 -7.27 8.87
N GLY A 35 -21.87 -6.96 9.97
CA GLY A 35 -21.57 -7.93 11.03
C GLY A 35 -20.27 -8.71 10.83
N ASN A 36 -19.61 -8.63 9.67
CA ASN A 36 -18.28 -9.22 9.51
C ASN A 36 -17.22 -8.45 10.32
N LEU A 37 -16.25 -9.19 10.87
CA LEU A 37 -15.01 -8.62 11.38
C LEU A 37 -14.08 -8.32 10.21
N ALA A 38 -13.89 -7.04 9.90
CA ALA A 38 -12.97 -6.61 8.86
C ALA A 38 -11.55 -6.42 9.42
N THR A 39 -10.58 -7.17 8.89
CA THR A 39 -9.16 -7.05 9.23
C THR A 39 -8.40 -6.42 8.07
N CYS A 40 -7.71 -5.31 8.31
CA CYS A 40 -6.84 -4.68 7.33
C CYS A 40 -5.38 -4.97 7.67
N SER A 41 -4.66 -5.58 6.73
CA SER A 41 -3.24 -5.90 6.85
C SER A 41 -2.45 -5.11 5.82
N ALA A 42 -1.30 -4.58 6.21
CA ALA A 42 -0.41 -3.85 5.32
C ALA A 42 1.05 -4.23 5.57
N TYR A 43 1.84 -4.34 4.50
CA TYR A 43 3.27 -4.61 4.56
C TYR A 43 4.01 -3.91 3.40
N LEU A 44 5.29 -3.59 3.61
CA LEU A 44 6.10 -2.98 2.56
C LEU A 44 6.48 -4.02 1.51
N THR A 45 6.27 -3.68 0.25
CA THR A 45 6.70 -4.48 -0.91
C THR A 45 7.97 -3.91 -1.51
N TYR A 46 8.11 -2.59 -1.54
CA TYR A 46 9.28 -1.93 -2.13
C TYR A 46 9.60 -0.61 -1.43
N VAL A 47 10.89 -0.29 -1.32
CA VAL A 47 11.37 1.00 -0.78
C VAL A 47 12.37 1.59 -1.77
N SER A 48 12.13 2.83 -2.18
CA SER A 48 13.04 3.61 -3.02
C SER A 48 13.86 4.57 -2.15
N ASN A 49 14.22 5.75 -2.66
CA ASN A 49 14.96 6.74 -1.89
C ASN A 49 14.07 7.39 -0.81
N SER A 50 12.94 7.98 -1.21
CA SER A 50 12.01 8.69 -0.32
C SER A 50 10.58 8.12 -0.32
N SER A 51 10.32 7.14 -1.19
CA SER A 51 8.99 6.54 -1.35
C SER A 51 8.97 5.07 -0.92
N MET A 52 7.79 4.62 -0.50
CA MET A 52 7.51 3.26 -0.06
C MET A 52 6.26 2.76 -0.79
N GLU A 53 6.34 1.58 -1.40
CA GLU A 53 5.18 0.83 -1.88
C GLU A 53 4.72 -0.13 -0.78
N ILE A 54 3.42 -0.13 -0.51
CA ILE A 54 2.79 -0.91 0.55
C ILE A 54 1.63 -1.68 -0.04
N ALA A 55 1.70 -3.02 0.04
CA ALA A 55 0.56 -3.87 -0.25
C ALA A 55 -0.41 -3.84 0.93
N VAL A 56 -1.69 -3.69 0.63
CA VAL A 56 -2.78 -3.70 1.60
C VAL A 56 -3.79 -4.76 1.21
N SER A 57 -4.25 -5.53 2.19
CA SER A 57 -5.32 -6.51 2.02
C SER A 57 -6.38 -6.32 3.09
N ILE A 58 -7.64 -6.51 2.71
CA ILE A 58 -8.78 -6.55 3.65
C ILE A 58 -9.35 -7.96 3.63
N PHE A 59 -9.46 -8.54 4.82
CA PHE A 59 -10.16 -9.79 5.06
C PHE A 59 -11.47 -9.51 5.78
N ALA A 60 -12.55 -10.15 5.36
CA ALA A 60 -13.80 -10.19 6.12
C ALA A 60 -13.98 -11.58 6.72
N GLU A 61 -14.30 -11.60 8.02
CA GLU A 61 -14.56 -12.83 8.75
C GLU A 61 -15.99 -12.82 9.29
N ASP A 62 -16.78 -13.87 8.99
CA ASP A 62 -18.02 -14.15 9.69
C ASP A 62 -17.69 -14.90 10.97
N LEU A 63 -17.80 -14.21 12.11
CA LEU A 63 -17.45 -14.78 13.40
C LEU A 63 -18.40 -15.89 13.87
N MET A 64 -19.62 -15.95 13.34
CA MET A 64 -20.59 -16.99 13.67
C MET A 64 -20.36 -18.26 12.85
N GLN A 65 -19.95 -18.10 11.58
CA GLN A 65 -19.67 -19.22 10.67
C GLN A 65 -18.21 -19.66 10.66
N GLY A 66 -17.29 -18.83 11.16
CA GLY A 66 -15.84 -19.07 11.13
C GLY A 66 -15.21 -18.98 9.75
N THR A 67 -15.90 -18.36 8.77
CA THR A 67 -15.39 -18.19 7.40
C THR A 67 -14.61 -16.89 7.28
N LYS A 68 -13.49 -16.91 6.53
CA LYS A 68 -12.63 -15.74 6.31
C LYS A 68 -12.22 -15.65 4.85
N GLU A 69 -12.51 -14.52 4.22
CA GLU A 69 -12.23 -14.29 2.79
C GLU A 69 -11.42 -13.01 2.58
N CYS A 70 -10.57 -13.01 1.55
CA CYS A 70 -9.89 -11.79 1.11
C CYS A 70 -10.85 -10.99 0.23
N CYS A 71 -11.27 -9.82 0.71
CA CYS A 71 -12.26 -8.98 0.04
C CYS A 71 -11.63 -7.97 -0.89
N MET A 72 -10.51 -7.37 -0.49
CA MET A 72 -9.85 -6.32 -1.27
C MET A 72 -8.34 -6.42 -1.19
N THR A 73 -7.70 -6.03 -2.28
CA THR A 73 -6.24 -5.83 -2.35
C THR A 73 -5.94 -4.53 -3.06
N ALA A 74 -4.91 -3.80 -2.63
CA ALA A 74 -4.45 -2.58 -3.26
C ALA A 74 -2.97 -2.33 -2.96
N PHE A 75 -2.31 -1.54 -3.81
CA PHE A 75 -0.96 -1.05 -3.55
C PHE A 75 -1.00 0.46 -3.30
N PHE A 76 -0.36 0.91 -2.23
CA PHE A 76 -0.26 2.31 -1.87
C PHE A 76 1.19 2.77 -2.02
N THR A 77 1.38 3.91 -2.68
CA THR A 77 2.67 4.61 -2.65
C THR A 77 2.61 5.73 -1.62
N PHE A 78 3.49 5.67 -0.62
CA PHE A 78 3.72 6.75 0.33
C PHE A 78 5.05 7.45 0.08
N VAL A 79 5.13 8.74 0.40
CA VAL A 79 6.38 9.51 0.42
C VAL A 79 6.63 10.03 1.82
N ALA A 80 7.82 9.79 2.36
CA ALA A 80 8.27 10.31 3.63
C ALA A 80 8.73 11.77 3.50
N LEU A 81 8.37 12.61 4.47
CA LEU A 81 8.73 14.03 4.50
C LEU A 81 9.61 14.36 5.70
N ASP A 82 10.47 15.37 5.54
CA ASP A 82 11.24 15.99 6.62
C ASP A 82 10.47 17.15 7.28
N GLU A 83 11.11 17.84 8.22
CA GLU A 83 10.53 18.98 8.95
C GLU A 83 10.20 20.18 8.03
N ASN A 84 10.84 20.27 6.86
CA ASN A 84 10.60 21.31 5.87
C ASN A 84 9.59 20.84 4.79
N MET A 85 8.88 19.74 5.04
CA MET A 85 7.92 19.14 4.10
C MET A 85 8.57 18.72 2.76
N ARG A 86 9.85 18.38 2.76
CA ARG A 86 10.58 17.87 1.59
C ARG A 86 10.76 16.36 1.66
N PRO A 87 10.85 15.65 0.51
CA PRO A 87 11.07 14.21 0.51
C PRO A 87 12.32 13.80 1.30
N LYS A 88 12.12 12.97 2.33
CA LYS A 88 13.17 12.47 3.22
C LYS A 88 13.62 11.07 2.79
N LYS A 89 14.92 10.79 2.90
CA LYS A 89 15.46 9.45 2.68
C LYS A 89 14.90 8.44 3.70
N VAL A 90 14.43 7.31 3.22
CA VAL A 90 13.82 6.23 4.00
C VAL A 90 14.85 5.10 4.22
N PRO A 91 14.83 4.39 5.37
CA PRO A 91 15.68 3.20 5.56
C PRO A 91 15.41 2.14 4.49
N PRO A 92 16.44 1.41 3.99
CA PRO A 92 16.23 0.33 3.05
C PRO A 92 15.42 -0.80 3.70
N LEU A 93 14.64 -1.53 2.88
CA LEU A 93 13.93 -2.72 3.33
C LEU A 93 14.91 -3.88 3.51
N GLN A 94 14.91 -4.52 4.67
CA GLN A 94 15.70 -5.72 4.92
C GLN A 94 14.94 -6.94 4.42
N LEU A 95 15.46 -7.59 3.37
CA LEU A 95 14.86 -8.76 2.75
C LEU A 95 15.43 -10.03 3.39
N GLN A 96 14.59 -10.80 4.07
CA GLN A 96 14.99 -11.95 4.88
C GLN A 96 14.93 -13.27 4.11
N ASN A 97 14.03 -13.38 3.13
CA ASN A 97 13.78 -14.61 2.38
C ASN A 97 13.63 -14.33 0.88
N ASP A 98 13.61 -15.40 0.08
CA ASP A 98 13.56 -15.27 -1.38
C ASP A 98 12.21 -14.76 -1.88
N MET A 99 11.12 -15.03 -1.17
CA MET A 99 9.80 -14.48 -1.49
C MET A 99 9.79 -12.95 -1.36
N GLU A 100 10.40 -12.41 -0.31
CA GLU A 100 10.55 -10.96 -0.13
C GLU A 100 11.41 -10.33 -1.22
N LYS A 101 12.46 -11.02 -1.70
CA LYS A 101 13.26 -10.53 -2.83
C LYS A 101 12.46 -10.48 -4.12
N ILE A 102 11.67 -11.51 -4.39
CA ILE A 102 10.78 -11.55 -5.56
C ILE A 102 9.77 -10.41 -5.46
N GLU A 103 9.11 -10.25 -4.31
CA GLU A 103 8.12 -9.19 -4.10
C GLU A 103 8.74 -7.79 -4.22
N PHE A 104 9.99 -7.62 -3.78
CA PHE A 104 10.72 -6.36 -3.92
C PHE A 104 11.00 -6.00 -5.37
N GLU A 105 11.42 -6.97 -6.19
CA GLU A 105 11.63 -6.73 -7.62
C GLU A 105 10.32 -6.49 -8.36
N GLU A 106 9.23 -7.18 -7.99
CA GLU A 106 7.90 -6.92 -8.56
C GLU A 106 7.36 -5.54 -8.17
N GLY A 107 7.52 -5.13 -6.90
CA GLY A 107 7.15 -3.77 -6.45
C GLY A 107 7.96 -2.68 -7.15
N LYS A 108 9.25 -2.92 -7.38
CA LYS A 108 10.10 -2.02 -8.17
C LYS A 108 9.59 -1.87 -9.60
N LYS A 109 9.18 -2.96 -10.25
CA LYS A 109 8.58 -2.93 -11.60
C LYS A 109 7.28 -2.15 -11.61
N ARG A 110 6.35 -2.42 -10.68
CA ARG A 110 5.08 -1.68 -10.55
C ARG A 110 5.29 -0.17 -10.44
N VAL A 111 6.23 0.26 -9.59
CA VAL A 111 6.57 1.68 -9.46
C VAL A 111 7.18 2.26 -10.73
N ALA A 112 8.00 1.50 -11.46
CA ALA A 112 8.56 1.93 -12.73
C ALA A 112 7.46 2.08 -13.79
N ASP A 113 6.55 1.12 -13.89
CA ASP A 113 5.44 1.13 -14.84
C ASP A 113 4.49 2.30 -14.59
N ARG A 114 4.17 2.60 -13.33
CA ARG A 114 3.37 3.77 -12.95
C ARG A 114 4.02 5.09 -13.36
N LYS A 115 5.35 5.19 -13.23
CA LYS A 115 6.09 6.39 -13.65
C LYS A 115 6.13 6.53 -15.18
N ALA A 116 6.23 5.41 -15.89
CA ALA A 116 6.20 5.39 -17.35
C ALA A 116 4.81 5.72 -17.90
N ASN A 117 3.75 5.26 -17.23
CA ASN A 117 2.36 5.42 -17.63
C ASN A 117 1.56 6.20 -16.57
N PRO A 118 1.78 7.51 -16.43
CA PRO A 118 1.04 8.32 -15.46
C PRO A 118 -0.45 8.33 -15.84
N GLN A 119 -1.29 7.88 -14.91
CA GLN A 119 -2.73 7.97 -15.05
C GLN A 119 -3.16 9.43 -14.91
N VAL A 120 -3.54 10.05 -16.03
CA VAL A 120 -4.01 11.44 -16.07
C VAL A 120 -5.53 11.44 -16.04
N CYS A 121 -6.09 12.19 -15.09
CA CYS A 121 -7.52 12.46 -15.07
C CYS A 121 -7.82 13.53 -16.13
N TRP A 122 -8.41 13.11 -17.25
CA TRP A 122 -8.97 14.03 -18.23
C TRP A 122 -10.39 14.37 -17.81
N ILE A 123 -10.56 15.46 -17.05
CA ILE A 123 -11.88 16.02 -16.78
C ILE A 123 -12.25 16.90 -17.98
N PRO A 124 -13.32 16.60 -18.74
CA PRO A 124 -13.84 17.52 -19.74
C PRO A 124 -14.33 18.77 -19.01
N LEU A 125 -13.93 19.95 -19.50
CA LEU A 125 -14.38 21.24 -18.96
C LEU A 125 -15.80 21.60 -19.45
N TYR A 126 -16.76 20.68 -19.47
CA TYR A 126 -18.17 20.98 -19.78
C TYR A 126 -19.11 19.93 -19.17
#